data_AF-A0A2H5QM66-F1
#
_entry.id   AF-A0A2H5QM66-F1
#
_cell.length_a   1.000
_cell.length_b   1.000
_cell.length_c   1.000
_cell.angle_alpha   90.00
_cell.angle_beta   90.00
_cell.angle_gamma   90.00
#
_symmetry.space_group_name_H-M   'P 1'
#
loop_
_entity.id
_entity.type
_entity.pdbx_description
1 polymer ?
#
loop_
_entity_poly.entity_id
_entity_poly.type
_entity_poly.pdbx_seq_one_letter_code
_entity_poly.pdbx_strand_id
1 'polypeptide(L)'
;MNINYTNRIKTTTTSSLSMASLQNCAKLVVFDIAWIGEKLLIMILRLRTNKFHGHIPAELCRLTSLHILDLSHNNFSGTIPRCINNVTAMMNQSNSMETDLEYYTFSIHFIIRFIENVLVVMKGRELEYNTMLKLVRCMDLSGNNLSGDIPEEMTNLLALQSLNLSHNFLTGKIPENVGAMRSLESIDFSGNLLSGRIPQSISSLTFLSHLNLSDNNLTGKIPLGTQLQGFNASCFAGNNLCGAPLPKNCTDQNVPIPAENENGSEDENEMGYWLYVSTAFGFVVGFWCVIGPLLINRRWRYKYCHFLDRIIAKLGCL
;
A
#
# COMPACT_ATOMS: atom_id res chain seq x y z
N MET A 1 -30.30 -7.85 -38.99
CA MET A 1 -28.91 -8.34 -39.13
C MET A 1 -28.47 -8.86 -37.78
N ASN A 2 -28.35 -10.19 -37.66
CA ASN A 2 -27.99 -10.89 -36.43
C ASN A 2 -26.55 -10.55 -36.03
N ILE A 3 -26.38 -9.94 -34.87
CA ILE A 3 -25.07 -9.69 -34.24
C ILE A 3 -24.76 -10.92 -33.39
N ASN A 4 -23.75 -11.70 -33.81
CA ASN A 4 -23.28 -12.88 -33.11
C ASN A 4 -22.60 -12.50 -31.78
N TYR A 5 -23.28 -12.81 -30.67
CA TYR A 5 -22.73 -12.81 -29.32
C TYR A 5 -21.81 -14.02 -29.12
N THR A 6 -20.59 -13.98 -29.63
CA THR A 6 -19.58 -15.03 -29.39
C THR A 6 -18.26 -14.42 -28.95
N ASN A 7 -18.24 -13.97 -27.68
CA ASN A 7 -17.10 -14.05 -26.77
C ASN A 7 -17.63 -13.94 -25.33
N ARG A 8 -18.49 -14.89 -24.95
CA ARG A 8 -18.78 -15.16 -23.54
C ARG A 8 -17.53 -15.81 -22.94
N ILE A 9 -17.17 -15.41 -21.72
CA ILE A 9 -16.27 -16.19 -20.88
C ILE A 9 -16.88 -17.59 -20.78
N LYS A 10 -16.28 -18.57 -21.45
CA LYS A 10 -16.69 -19.97 -21.32
C LYS A 10 -16.21 -20.43 -19.96
N THR A 11 -17.11 -20.46 -19.00
CA THR A 11 -16.88 -21.13 -17.73
C THR A 11 -16.91 -22.64 -17.97
N THR A 12 -15.75 -23.28 -17.92
CA THR A 12 -15.71 -24.71 -17.60
C THR A 12 -16.31 -24.88 -16.21
N THR A 13 -17.23 -25.82 -16.13
CA THR A 13 -18.04 -26.24 -14.99
C THR A 13 -17.32 -26.22 -13.62
N THR A 14 -18.11 -25.98 -12.56
CA THR A 14 -17.88 -26.22 -11.10
C THR A 14 -17.17 -25.14 -10.26
N SER A 15 -17.97 -24.33 -9.56
CA SER A 15 -17.91 -24.04 -8.09
C SER A 15 -16.64 -23.58 -7.37
N SER A 16 -15.64 -22.93 -7.99
CA SER A 16 -14.51 -22.35 -7.21
C SER A 16 -13.68 -21.27 -7.91
N LEU A 17 -14.29 -20.29 -8.59
CA LEU A 17 -13.51 -19.17 -9.15
C LEU A 17 -13.10 -18.19 -8.04
N SER A 18 -11.83 -18.27 -7.60
CA SER A 18 -11.24 -17.35 -6.61
C SER A 18 -10.48 -16.18 -7.23
N MET A 19 -10.15 -16.29 -8.52
CA MET A 19 -9.41 -15.27 -9.26
C MET A 19 -10.02 -15.08 -10.66
N ALA A 20 -10.23 -13.83 -11.04
CA ALA A 20 -10.59 -13.42 -12.38
C ALA A 20 -9.53 -12.43 -12.90
N SER A 21 -8.75 -12.84 -13.89
CA SER A 21 -7.69 -12.03 -14.48
C SER A 21 -7.84 -12.00 -16.00
N LEU A 22 -8.05 -10.81 -16.57
CA LEU A 22 -8.08 -10.57 -18.00
C LEU A 22 -7.25 -9.31 -18.27
N GLN A 23 -6.05 -9.46 -18.82
CA GLN A 23 -5.12 -8.35 -19.04
C GLN A 23 -4.74 -8.26 -20.51
N ASN A 24 -4.49 -7.05 -20.99
CA ASN A 24 -4.02 -6.81 -22.36
C ASN A 24 -4.93 -7.41 -23.44
N CYS A 25 -6.23 -7.46 -23.19
CA CYS A 25 -7.23 -7.98 -24.10
C CYS A 25 -7.81 -6.86 -24.97
N ALA A 26 -7.12 -6.51 -26.06
CA ALA A 26 -7.47 -5.36 -26.92
C ALA A 26 -8.88 -5.37 -27.56
N LYS A 27 -9.60 -6.51 -27.51
CA LYS A 27 -10.95 -6.68 -28.04
C LYS A 27 -12.07 -6.60 -26.98
N LEU A 28 -11.72 -6.59 -25.69
CA LEU A 28 -12.66 -6.46 -24.59
C LEU A 28 -12.79 -4.98 -24.21
N VAL A 29 -13.99 -4.43 -24.42
CA VAL A 29 -14.30 -3.00 -24.22
C VAL A 29 -15.42 -2.77 -23.21
N VAL A 30 -16.27 -3.77 -22.95
CA VAL A 30 -17.40 -3.65 -22.02
C VAL A 30 -17.08 -4.36 -20.73
N PHE A 31 -17.09 -3.60 -19.63
CA PHE A 31 -17.06 -4.14 -18.28
C PHE A 31 -18.48 -4.23 -17.75
N ASP A 32 -19.05 -5.42 -17.83
CA ASP A 32 -20.31 -5.76 -17.18
C ASP A 32 -19.98 -6.79 -16.10
N ILE A 33 -20.43 -6.58 -14.86
CA ILE A 33 -20.29 -7.54 -13.74
C ILE A 33 -21.63 -8.03 -13.23
N ALA A 34 -22.73 -7.71 -13.92
CA ALA A 34 -24.05 -8.22 -13.58
C ALA A 34 -24.06 -9.77 -13.59
N TRP A 35 -23.24 -10.39 -14.44
CA TRP A 35 -23.07 -11.85 -14.51
C TRP A 35 -22.17 -12.45 -13.42
N ILE A 36 -21.48 -11.63 -12.61
CA ILE A 36 -20.58 -12.09 -11.55
C ILE A 36 -21.32 -12.32 -10.20
N GLY A 37 -22.55 -11.80 -10.03
CA GLY A 37 -23.41 -12.10 -8.86
C GLY A 37 -24.36 -13.26 -9.17
N GLU A 38 -24.44 -14.36 -8.41
CA GLU A 38 -24.73 -14.38 -6.97
C GLU A 38 -23.99 -15.44 -6.12
N LYS A 39 -22.93 -16.12 -6.59
CA LYS A 39 -22.33 -17.24 -5.82
C LYS A 39 -20.80 -17.39 -5.88
N LEU A 40 -20.06 -16.37 -6.31
CA LEU A 40 -18.61 -16.51 -6.52
C LEU A 40 -17.79 -15.81 -5.42
N LEU A 41 -16.89 -16.58 -4.79
CA LEU A 41 -15.90 -16.11 -3.81
C LEU A 41 -14.68 -15.50 -4.52
N ILE A 42 -14.88 -14.41 -5.27
CA ILE A 42 -13.78 -13.75 -5.97
C ILE A 42 -12.91 -13.00 -4.95
N MET A 43 -11.65 -13.40 -4.86
CA MET A 43 -10.63 -12.75 -4.02
C MET A 43 -9.76 -11.78 -4.82
N ILE A 44 -9.57 -12.05 -6.12
CA ILE A 44 -8.70 -11.25 -6.98
C ILE A 44 -9.45 -10.93 -8.28
N LEU A 45 -9.59 -9.65 -8.58
CA LEU A 45 -10.11 -9.14 -9.85
C LEU A 45 -9.06 -8.25 -10.51
N ARG A 46 -8.51 -8.70 -11.63
CA ARG A 46 -7.49 -7.96 -12.40
C ARG A 46 -7.91 -7.76 -13.84
N LEU A 47 -8.11 -6.51 -14.21
CA LEU A 47 -8.56 -6.07 -15.53
C LEU A 47 -7.66 -4.99 -16.11
N ARG A 48 -6.42 -4.91 -15.62
CA ARG A 48 -5.40 -3.93 -16.01
C ARG A 48 -5.10 -3.95 -17.51
N THR A 49 -4.77 -2.77 -18.05
CA THR A 49 -4.29 -2.59 -19.43
C THR A 49 -5.30 -3.13 -20.45
N ASN A 50 -6.53 -2.63 -20.37
CA ASN A 50 -7.59 -2.95 -21.33
C ASN A 50 -8.20 -1.65 -21.88
N LYS A 51 -9.35 -1.79 -22.56
CA LYS A 51 -10.13 -0.66 -23.09
C LYS A 51 -11.50 -0.55 -22.44
N PHE A 52 -11.64 -1.03 -21.20
CA PHE A 52 -12.91 -0.95 -20.48
C PHE A 52 -13.30 0.51 -20.26
N HIS A 53 -14.55 0.84 -20.54
CA HIS A 53 -15.05 2.20 -20.43
C HIS A 53 -16.38 2.25 -19.67
N GLY A 54 -16.89 3.47 -19.44
CA GLY A 54 -18.11 3.68 -18.67
C GLY A 54 -17.82 3.75 -17.16
N HIS A 55 -18.86 3.67 -16.36
CA HIS A 55 -18.75 3.83 -14.90
C HIS A 55 -18.26 2.54 -14.24
N ILE A 56 -17.59 2.67 -13.10
CA ILE A 56 -17.37 1.53 -12.22
C ILE A 56 -18.73 1.16 -11.61
N PRO A 57 -19.28 -0.04 -11.90
CA PRO A 57 -20.57 -0.48 -11.40
C PRO A 57 -20.59 -0.64 -9.88
N ALA A 58 -21.67 -0.19 -9.22
CA ALA A 58 -21.85 -0.32 -7.78
C ALA A 58 -21.98 -1.79 -7.33
N GLU A 59 -22.34 -2.68 -8.25
CA GLU A 59 -22.37 -4.13 -8.04
C GLU A 59 -21.01 -4.70 -7.60
N LEU A 60 -19.91 -3.98 -7.88
CA LEU A 60 -18.56 -4.34 -7.45
C LEU A 60 -18.47 -4.39 -5.92
N CYS A 61 -19.21 -3.51 -5.24
CA CYS A 61 -19.31 -3.45 -3.79
C CYS A 61 -19.95 -4.72 -3.17
N ARG A 62 -20.55 -5.61 -3.98
CA ARG A 62 -21.09 -6.90 -3.51
C ARG A 62 -20.01 -8.00 -3.37
N LEU A 63 -18.80 -7.77 -3.87
CA LEU A 63 -17.69 -8.73 -3.80
C LEU A 63 -17.04 -8.68 -2.42
N THR A 64 -17.70 -9.21 -1.40
CA THR A 64 -17.27 -9.14 0.01
C THR A 64 -15.93 -9.83 0.29
N SER A 65 -15.56 -10.84 -0.50
CA SER A 65 -14.30 -11.58 -0.37
C SER A 65 -13.11 -10.97 -1.14
N LEU A 66 -13.29 -9.83 -1.81
CA LEU A 66 -12.28 -9.24 -2.68
C LEU A 66 -11.11 -8.64 -1.89
N HIS A 67 -9.90 -9.08 -2.19
CA HIS A 67 -8.64 -8.62 -1.58
C HIS A 67 -7.83 -7.76 -2.55
N ILE A 68 -7.84 -8.09 -3.83
CA ILE A 68 -7.10 -7.36 -4.87
C ILE A 68 -8.07 -6.92 -5.96
N LEU A 69 -8.15 -5.60 -6.14
CA LEU A 69 -8.87 -4.96 -7.24
C LEU A 69 -7.87 -4.16 -8.08
N ASP A 70 -7.69 -4.56 -9.33
CA ASP A 70 -6.82 -3.85 -10.28
C ASP A 70 -7.60 -3.56 -11.56
N LEU A 71 -8.10 -2.32 -11.67
CA LEU A 71 -8.81 -1.79 -12.83
C LEU A 71 -7.96 -0.77 -13.61
N SER A 72 -6.66 -0.71 -13.31
CA SER A 72 -5.77 0.32 -13.81
C SER A 72 -5.57 0.29 -15.33
N HIS A 73 -5.16 1.41 -15.92
CA HIS A 73 -4.89 1.53 -17.35
C HIS A 73 -6.07 1.08 -18.21
N ASN A 74 -7.22 1.70 -17.97
CA ASN A 74 -8.46 1.53 -18.71
C ASN A 74 -9.03 2.91 -19.07
N ASN A 75 -10.28 2.97 -19.50
CA ASN A 75 -10.98 4.18 -19.90
C ASN A 75 -12.25 4.39 -19.05
N PHE A 76 -12.24 3.91 -17.79
CA PHE A 76 -13.34 4.08 -16.85
C PHE A 76 -13.57 5.56 -16.53
N SER A 77 -14.82 5.97 -16.43
CA SER A 77 -15.24 7.37 -16.25
C SER A 77 -16.22 7.53 -15.09
N GLY A 78 -16.53 8.76 -14.73
CA GLY A 78 -17.47 9.06 -13.64
C GLY A 78 -16.83 8.88 -12.26
N THR A 79 -17.62 8.64 -11.22
CA THR A 79 -17.14 8.64 -9.83
C THR A 79 -16.77 7.25 -9.32
N ILE A 80 -15.87 7.20 -8.34
CA ILE A 80 -15.67 6.00 -7.52
C ILE A 80 -16.96 5.72 -6.73
N PRO A 81 -17.50 4.47 -6.73
CA PRO A 81 -18.72 4.15 -5.99
C PRO A 81 -18.58 4.39 -4.49
N ARG A 82 -19.52 5.11 -3.87
CA ARG A 82 -19.51 5.37 -2.42
C ARG A 82 -19.72 4.13 -1.57
N CYS A 83 -20.29 3.06 -2.14
CA CYS A 83 -20.45 1.77 -1.46
C CYS A 83 -19.15 0.97 -1.30
N ILE A 84 -17.99 1.53 -1.65
CA ILE A 84 -16.71 0.80 -1.69
C ILE A 84 -16.36 0.15 -0.35
N ASN A 85 -16.82 0.73 0.76
CA ASN A 85 -16.70 0.16 2.09
C ASN A 85 -17.46 -1.16 2.29
N ASN A 86 -18.39 -1.56 1.40
CA ASN A 86 -19.05 -2.87 1.49
C ASN A 86 -18.14 -4.04 1.06
N VAL A 87 -16.94 -3.78 0.54
CA VAL A 87 -15.92 -4.80 0.27
C VAL A 87 -15.26 -5.22 1.59
N THR A 88 -15.96 -6.06 2.36
CA THR A 88 -15.65 -6.34 3.77
C THR A 88 -14.26 -6.95 4.01
N ALA A 89 -13.72 -7.74 3.08
CA ALA A 89 -12.37 -8.30 3.19
C ALA A 89 -11.26 -7.24 3.27
N MET A 90 -11.50 -6.02 2.77
CA MET A 90 -10.59 -4.88 2.86
C MET A 90 -10.85 -3.99 4.09
N MET A 91 -11.97 -4.19 4.81
CA MET A 91 -12.29 -3.44 6.03
C MET A 91 -11.65 -4.03 7.29
N ASN A 92 -11.75 -5.35 7.49
CA ASN A 92 -11.43 -5.97 8.78
C ASN A 92 -9.93 -6.27 8.92
N GLN A 93 -9.29 -5.67 9.92
CA GLN A 93 -7.93 -6.01 10.38
C GLN A 93 -7.92 -7.27 11.28
N SER A 94 -8.96 -8.10 11.27
CA SER A 94 -9.09 -9.18 12.25
C SER A 94 -7.86 -10.10 12.18
N ASN A 95 -7.03 -10.00 13.22
CA ASN A 95 -6.00 -10.96 13.62
C ASN A 95 -6.63 -12.31 14.03
N SER A 96 -7.72 -12.73 13.40
CA SER A 96 -8.24 -14.09 13.49
C SER A 96 -7.45 -14.97 12.52
N MET A 97 -6.15 -15.09 12.78
CA MET A 97 -5.37 -16.23 12.29
C MET A 97 -5.83 -17.54 12.98
N GLU A 98 -6.86 -17.50 13.84
CA GLU A 98 -7.21 -18.60 14.74
C GLU A 98 -8.66 -19.11 14.69
N THR A 99 -9.54 -18.63 13.80
CA THR A 99 -10.93 -19.17 13.74
C THR A 99 -11.43 -19.66 12.39
N ASP A 100 -10.58 -19.75 11.36
CA ASP A 100 -10.98 -20.30 10.05
C ASP A 100 -10.08 -21.43 9.54
N LEU A 101 -9.12 -21.92 10.33
CA LEU A 101 -8.04 -22.79 9.83
C LEU A 101 -8.47 -24.23 9.49
N GLU A 102 -9.59 -24.74 10.01
CA GLU A 102 -10.01 -26.13 9.77
C GLU A 102 -10.86 -26.32 8.49
N TYR A 103 -11.63 -25.33 8.06
CA TYR A 103 -12.35 -25.38 6.77
C TYR A 103 -11.47 -24.92 5.61
N TYR A 104 -10.57 -23.97 5.87
CA TYR A 104 -9.67 -23.46 4.87
C TYR A 104 -8.56 -24.43 4.53
N THR A 105 -8.06 -25.35 5.36
CA THR A 105 -6.94 -26.22 4.95
C THR A 105 -7.25 -27.09 3.73
N PHE A 106 -8.48 -27.58 3.57
CA PHE A 106 -8.90 -28.33 2.38
C PHE A 106 -9.08 -27.43 1.15
N SER A 107 -9.70 -26.25 1.31
CA SER A 107 -9.88 -25.27 0.23
C SER A 107 -8.59 -24.51 -0.13
N ILE A 108 -7.70 -24.26 0.83
CA ILE A 108 -6.37 -23.66 0.67
C ILE A 108 -5.46 -24.65 -0.03
N HIS A 109 -5.47 -25.94 0.33
CA HIS A 109 -4.70 -26.95 -0.42
C HIS A 109 -5.12 -27.01 -1.89
N PHE A 110 -6.42 -26.86 -2.17
CA PHE A 110 -6.95 -26.78 -3.53
C PHE A 110 -6.58 -25.46 -4.24
N ILE A 111 -6.66 -24.31 -3.54
CA ILE A 111 -6.29 -23.00 -4.10
C ILE A 111 -4.76 -22.84 -4.29
N ILE A 112 -3.93 -23.46 -3.44
CA ILE A 112 -2.45 -23.45 -3.56
C ILE A 112 -2.01 -24.01 -4.91
N ARG A 113 -2.77 -24.92 -5.53
CA ARG A 113 -2.44 -25.47 -6.86
C ARG A 113 -2.76 -24.55 -8.04
N PHE A 114 -3.46 -23.43 -7.83
CA PHE A 114 -3.96 -22.55 -8.90
C PHE A 114 -3.46 -21.11 -8.85
N ILE A 115 -2.56 -20.76 -7.93
CA ILE A 115 -2.00 -19.40 -7.90
C ILE A 115 -0.91 -19.29 -8.96
N GLU A 116 -1.30 -18.82 -10.15
CA GLU A 116 -0.37 -18.17 -11.07
C GLU A 116 0.27 -16.98 -10.36
N ASN A 117 1.56 -16.74 -10.60
CA ASN A 117 2.23 -15.57 -10.05
C ASN A 117 1.50 -14.29 -10.49
N VAL A 118 1.21 -13.39 -9.54
CA VAL A 118 0.45 -12.17 -9.83
C VAL A 118 1.35 -10.98 -9.63
N LEU A 119 1.59 -10.26 -10.73
CA LEU A 119 2.22 -8.94 -10.72
C LEU A 119 1.24 -7.92 -10.13
N VAL A 120 1.56 -7.32 -8.99
CA VAL A 120 0.79 -6.22 -8.40
C VAL A 120 1.71 -5.01 -8.28
N VAL A 121 1.22 -3.83 -8.62
CA VAL A 121 1.97 -2.59 -8.36
C VAL A 121 1.78 -2.21 -6.90
N MET A 122 2.87 -2.27 -6.14
CA MET A 122 2.93 -1.88 -4.74
C MET A 122 4.19 -1.05 -4.53
N LYS A 123 4.10 0.06 -3.78
CA LYS A 123 5.26 0.90 -3.43
C LYS A 123 6.03 1.43 -4.66
N GLY A 124 5.31 1.72 -5.75
CA GLY A 124 5.90 2.19 -7.02
C GLY A 124 6.72 1.15 -7.78
N ARG A 125 6.56 -0.14 -7.47
CA ARG A 125 7.24 -1.24 -8.17
C ARG A 125 6.24 -2.34 -8.53
N GLU A 126 6.42 -2.94 -9.70
CA GLU A 126 5.75 -4.21 -10.02
C GLU A 126 6.42 -5.32 -9.19
N LEU A 127 5.66 -5.87 -8.24
CA LEU A 127 6.12 -6.98 -7.42
C LEU A 127 5.33 -8.24 -7.79
N GLU A 128 6.07 -9.31 -8.02
CA GLU A 128 5.52 -10.64 -8.22
C GLU A 128 5.22 -11.25 -6.84
N TYR A 129 3.95 -11.38 -6.50
CA TYR A 129 3.54 -12.08 -5.30
C TYR A 129 3.17 -13.52 -5.66
N ASN A 130 3.64 -14.48 -4.85
CA ASN A 130 3.42 -15.91 -5.03
C ASN A 130 2.43 -16.44 -3.97
N THR A 131 2.89 -16.95 -2.84
CA THR A 131 2.09 -17.62 -1.81
C THR A 131 1.40 -16.67 -0.83
N MET A 132 1.73 -15.36 -0.86
CA MET A 132 1.21 -14.34 0.06
C MET A 132 0.09 -13.46 -0.52
N LEU A 133 -0.35 -13.71 -1.76
CA LEU A 133 -1.36 -12.89 -2.45
C LEU A 133 -2.69 -12.74 -1.71
N LYS A 134 -3.07 -13.77 -0.95
CA LYS A 134 -4.31 -13.75 -0.14
C LYS A 134 -4.23 -12.82 1.06
N LEU A 135 -3.03 -12.44 1.47
CA LEU A 135 -2.82 -11.50 2.57
C LEU A 135 -2.74 -10.05 2.08
N VAL A 136 -2.45 -9.87 0.78
CA VAL A 136 -2.30 -8.55 0.17
C VAL A 136 -3.67 -7.94 -0.07
N ARG A 137 -3.88 -6.74 0.46
CA ARG A 137 -5.08 -5.94 0.23
C ARG A 137 -4.72 -4.70 -0.58
N CYS A 138 -5.10 -4.68 -1.85
CA CYS A 138 -4.69 -3.65 -2.80
C CYS A 138 -5.87 -3.19 -3.66
N MET A 139 -5.94 -1.89 -3.89
CA MET A 139 -6.86 -1.26 -4.81
C MET A 139 -6.10 -0.34 -5.75
N ASP A 140 -6.08 -0.70 -7.04
CA ASP A 140 -5.47 0.09 -8.10
C ASP A 140 -6.51 0.49 -9.15
N LEU A 141 -6.83 1.78 -9.18
CA LEU A 141 -7.74 2.42 -10.12
C LEU A 141 -7.01 3.43 -11.02
N SER A 142 -5.67 3.40 -11.05
CA SER A 142 -4.85 4.40 -11.73
C SER A 142 -4.99 4.38 -13.26
N GLY A 143 -4.66 5.48 -13.92
CA GLY A 143 -4.65 5.55 -15.39
C GLY A 143 -6.03 5.31 -16.00
N ASN A 144 -7.03 6.04 -15.51
CA ASN A 144 -8.41 6.02 -15.99
C ASN A 144 -8.91 7.47 -16.20
N ASN A 145 -10.20 7.63 -16.50
CA ASN A 145 -10.88 8.92 -16.63
C ASN A 145 -11.83 9.17 -15.44
N LEU A 146 -11.51 8.66 -14.24
CA LEU A 146 -12.34 8.84 -13.05
C LEU A 146 -12.35 10.30 -12.61
N SER A 147 -13.46 10.75 -12.04
CA SER A 147 -13.73 12.15 -11.71
C SER A 147 -14.54 12.27 -10.42
N GLY A 148 -14.71 13.49 -9.92
CA GLY A 148 -15.34 13.74 -8.63
C GLY A 148 -14.39 13.46 -7.47
N ASP A 149 -14.92 13.49 -6.26
CA ASP A 149 -14.10 13.43 -5.04
C ASP A 149 -13.71 11.99 -4.68
N ILE A 150 -12.63 11.84 -3.91
CA ILE A 150 -12.32 10.58 -3.22
C ILE A 150 -13.41 10.37 -2.14
N PRO A 151 -14.21 9.29 -2.20
CA PRO A 151 -15.28 9.06 -1.21
C PRO A 151 -14.72 8.94 0.21
N GLU A 152 -15.34 9.62 1.19
CA GLU A 152 -15.00 9.45 2.61
C GLU A 152 -15.19 8.00 3.06
N GLU A 153 -16.11 7.26 2.44
CA GLU A 153 -16.32 5.84 2.73
C GLU A 153 -15.07 4.99 2.45
N MET A 154 -14.16 5.44 1.58
CA MET A 154 -12.87 4.78 1.32
C MET A 154 -12.01 4.67 2.58
N THR A 155 -12.12 5.61 3.53
CA THR A 155 -11.33 5.60 4.76
C THR A 155 -11.72 4.47 5.72
N ASN A 156 -12.81 3.75 5.43
CA ASN A 156 -13.25 2.57 6.20
C ASN A 156 -12.55 1.28 5.77
N LEU A 157 -11.74 1.29 4.71
CA LEU A 157 -10.97 0.12 4.25
C LEU A 157 -9.70 -0.04 5.12
N LEU A 158 -9.89 -0.32 6.41
CA LEU A 158 -8.82 -0.24 7.42
C LEU A 158 -7.71 -1.26 7.23
N ALA A 159 -7.96 -2.35 6.49
CA ALA A 159 -6.97 -3.39 6.20
C ALA A 159 -6.26 -3.18 4.85
N LEU A 160 -6.61 -2.15 4.08
CA LEU A 160 -5.98 -1.86 2.80
C LEU A 160 -4.50 -1.48 2.99
N GLN A 161 -3.62 -2.08 2.18
CA GLN A 161 -2.17 -1.85 2.23
C GLN A 161 -1.68 -0.95 1.11
N SER A 162 -2.37 -0.94 -0.04
CA SER A 162 -2.04 -0.04 -1.14
C SER A 162 -3.28 0.51 -1.79
N LEU A 163 -3.25 1.83 -2.00
CA LEU A 163 -4.26 2.56 -2.72
C LEU A 163 -3.60 3.41 -3.80
N ASN A 164 -3.88 3.08 -5.06
CA ASN A 164 -3.38 3.82 -6.20
C ASN A 164 -4.56 4.40 -6.99
N LEU A 165 -4.65 5.73 -7.01
CA LEU A 165 -5.66 6.51 -7.74
C LEU A 165 -5.01 7.45 -8.76
N SER A 166 -3.71 7.30 -9.04
CA SER A 166 -2.96 8.24 -9.87
C SER A 166 -3.44 8.31 -11.30
N HIS A 167 -3.13 9.41 -11.99
CA HIS A 167 -3.48 9.62 -13.40
C HIS A 167 -4.99 9.44 -13.67
N ASN A 168 -5.79 10.25 -12.98
CA ASN A 168 -7.24 10.39 -13.16
C ASN A 168 -7.61 11.89 -13.17
N PHE A 169 -8.91 12.20 -13.16
CA PHE A 169 -9.45 13.56 -13.05
C PHE A 169 -10.14 13.79 -11.70
N LEU A 170 -9.65 13.16 -10.62
CA LEU A 170 -10.26 13.27 -9.29
C LEU A 170 -10.11 14.70 -8.74
N THR A 171 -11.17 15.21 -8.13
CA THR A 171 -11.28 16.57 -7.58
C THR A 171 -11.47 16.54 -6.07
N GLY A 172 -11.79 17.69 -5.46
CA GLY A 172 -12.10 17.77 -4.04
C GLY A 172 -10.87 17.73 -3.17
N LYS A 173 -11.01 17.27 -1.92
CA LYS A 173 -9.92 17.17 -0.94
C LYS A 173 -9.53 15.72 -0.73
N ILE A 174 -8.32 15.50 -0.21
CA ILE A 174 -7.98 14.22 0.40
C ILE A 174 -8.84 14.07 1.67
N PRO A 175 -9.55 12.95 1.87
CA PRO A 175 -10.40 12.73 3.04
C PRO A 175 -9.67 12.97 4.37
N GLU A 176 -10.29 13.72 5.28
CA GLU A 176 -9.66 14.09 6.56
C GLU A 176 -9.35 12.87 7.43
N ASN A 177 -10.09 11.77 7.25
CA ASN A 177 -9.92 10.52 7.99
C ASN A 177 -8.96 9.52 7.33
N VAL A 178 -8.17 9.91 6.32
CA VAL A 178 -7.22 8.99 5.66
C VAL A 178 -6.25 8.32 6.65
N GLY A 179 -5.89 9.01 7.74
CA GLY A 179 -5.08 8.46 8.83
C GLY A 179 -5.67 7.26 9.58
N ALA A 180 -6.97 6.97 9.43
CA ALA A 180 -7.61 5.80 10.02
C ALA A 180 -7.18 4.49 9.34
N MET A 181 -6.74 4.54 8.07
CA MET A 181 -6.34 3.40 7.27
C MET A 181 -4.93 2.91 7.64
N ARG A 182 -4.73 2.53 8.91
CA ARG A 182 -3.41 2.29 9.51
C ARG A 182 -2.59 1.21 8.82
N SER A 183 -3.21 0.29 8.07
CA SER A 183 -2.50 -0.75 7.31
C SER A 183 -1.84 -0.25 6.03
N LEU A 184 -2.09 1.01 5.60
CA LEU A 184 -1.55 1.53 4.36
C LEU A 184 -0.01 1.60 4.40
N GLU A 185 0.59 0.98 3.38
CA GLU A 185 2.03 0.98 3.11
C GLU A 185 2.39 1.82 1.88
N SER A 186 1.42 2.05 0.98
CA SER A 186 1.60 2.73 -0.30
C SER A 186 0.38 3.56 -0.67
N ILE A 187 0.59 4.85 -0.94
CA ILE A 187 -0.42 5.77 -1.48
C ILE A 187 0.16 6.43 -2.73
N ASP A 188 -0.57 6.38 -3.84
CA ASP A 188 -0.28 7.20 -5.01
C ASP A 188 -1.55 7.89 -5.49
N PHE A 189 -1.61 9.20 -5.31
CA PHE A 189 -2.68 10.09 -5.77
C PHE A 189 -2.18 11.08 -6.83
N SER A 190 -0.99 10.87 -7.38
CA SER A 190 -0.36 11.82 -8.30
C SER A 190 -1.12 11.99 -9.61
N GLY A 191 -0.95 13.14 -10.27
CA GLY A 191 -1.58 13.40 -11.57
C GLY A 191 -3.10 13.41 -11.50
N ASN A 192 -3.66 14.20 -10.59
CA ASN A 192 -5.09 14.43 -10.41
C ASN A 192 -5.38 15.94 -10.27
N LEU A 193 -6.62 16.30 -9.94
CA LEU A 193 -7.07 17.68 -9.70
C LEU A 193 -7.42 17.90 -8.21
N LEU A 194 -6.80 17.14 -7.30
CA LEU A 194 -7.06 17.24 -5.86
C LEU A 194 -6.62 18.61 -5.33
N SER A 195 -7.35 19.12 -4.36
CA SER A 195 -7.23 20.49 -3.84
C SER A 195 -7.30 20.53 -2.31
N GLY A 196 -7.09 21.71 -1.74
CA GLY A 196 -7.09 21.88 -0.29
C GLY A 196 -5.74 21.51 0.34
N ARG A 197 -5.73 21.24 1.64
CA ARG A 197 -4.51 20.90 2.39
C ARG A 197 -4.34 19.40 2.45
N ILE A 198 -3.10 18.94 2.64
CA ILE A 198 -2.86 17.55 3.05
C ILE A 198 -3.39 17.41 4.50
N PRO A 199 -4.30 16.47 4.79
CA PRO A 199 -4.89 16.33 6.10
C PRO A 199 -3.84 15.90 7.13
N GLN A 200 -3.88 16.49 8.32
CA GLN A 200 -2.91 16.19 9.38
C GLN A 200 -2.96 14.71 9.79
N SER A 201 -4.11 14.04 9.64
CA SER A 201 -4.27 12.62 9.98
C SER A 201 -3.34 11.69 9.19
N ILE A 202 -2.84 12.09 8.02
CA ILE A 202 -1.91 11.27 7.22
C ILE A 202 -0.62 10.95 8.00
N SER A 203 -0.26 11.76 9.01
CA SER A 203 0.88 11.50 9.89
C SER A 203 0.68 10.29 10.83
N SER A 204 -0.55 9.77 10.93
CA SER A 204 -0.88 8.56 11.71
C SER A 204 -0.66 7.26 10.95
N LEU A 205 -0.36 7.31 9.65
CA LEU A 205 -0.06 6.13 8.86
C LEU A 205 1.38 5.71 9.13
N THR A 206 1.59 4.78 10.07
CA THR A 206 2.94 4.38 10.54
C THR A 206 3.63 3.32 9.69
N PHE A 207 2.93 2.68 8.75
CA PHE A 207 3.50 1.71 7.82
C PHE A 207 3.77 2.29 6.43
N LEU A 208 3.46 3.58 6.22
CA LEU A 208 3.54 4.24 4.93
C LEU A 208 5.01 4.34 4.49
N SER A 209 5.33 3.61 3.43
CA SER A 209 6.68 3.49 2.87
C SER A 209 6.79 4.07 1.46
N HIS A 210 5.64 4.35 0.84
CA HIS A 210 5.55 5.02 -0.45
C HIS A 210 4.39 6.01 -0.43
N LEU A 211 4.69 7.25 -0.81
CA LEU A 211 3.72 8.32 -0.95
C LEU A 211 4.04 9.09 -2.22
N ASN A 212 3.04 9.28 -3.09
CA ASN A 212 3.15 10.22 -4.19
C ASN A 212 1.87 11.05 -4.29
N LEU A 213 2.03 12.37 -4.13
CA LEU A 213 0.98 13.38 -4.21
C LEU A 213 1.29 14.41 -5.31
N SER A 214 2.28 14.14 -6.19
CA SER A 214 2.74 15.09 -7.17
C SER A 214 1.63 15.47 -8.18
N ASP A 215 1.79 16.60 -8.84
CA ASP A 215 0.94 17.01 -9.97
C ASP A 215 -0.55 17.05 -9.60
N ASN A 216 -0.85 17.84 -8.58
CA ASN A 216 -2.20 18.12 -8.07
C ASN A 216 -2.33 19.64 -7.78
N ASN A 217 -3.46 20.07 -7.23
CA ASN A 217 -3.71 21.45 -6.81
C ASN A 217 -3.71 21.63 -5.27
N LEU A 218 -2.88 20.85 -4.57
CA LEU A 218 -2.78 20.89 -3.10
C LEU A 218 -2.06 22.17 -2.64
N THR A 219 -2.41 22.63 -1.45
CA THR A 219 -1.97 23.91 -0.88
C THR A 219 -1.58 23.77 0.59
N GLY A 220 -0.77 24.71 1.08
CA GLY A 220 -0.44 24.83 2.50
C GLY A 220 0.78 24.01 2.93
N LYS A 221 0.97 23.92 4.26
CA LYS A 221 2.13 23.26 4.86
C LYS A 221 1.98 21.73 4.80
N ILE A 222 3.05 21.03 4.45
CA ILE A 222 3.13 19.57 4.57
C ILE A 222 3.07 19.22 6.08
N PRO A 223 2.13 18.36 6.51
CA PRO A 223 2.03 17.90 7.88
C PRO A 223 3.35 17.35 8.41
N LEU A 224 3.66 17.66 9.68
CA LEU A 224 4.78 17.03 10.37
C LEU A 224 4.36 15.61 10.78
N GLY A 225 5.20 14.62 10.49
CA GLY A 225 4.94 13.21 10.78
C GLY A 225 6.19 12.36 10.57
N THR A 226 6.27 11.24 11.28
CA THR A 226 7.49 10.41 11.35
C THR A 226 7.99 9.92 9.98
N GLN A 227 7.09 9.72 9.02
CA GLN A 227 7.43 9.22 7.68
C GLN A 227 7.41 10.30 6.58
N LEU A 228 6.62 11.37 6.76
CA LEU A 228 6.37 12.35 5.68
C LEU A 228 7.63 13.14 5.30
N GLN A 229 8.43 13.52 6.28
CA GLN A 229 9.69 14.22 6.05
C GLN A 229 10.80 13.32 5.48
N GLY A 230 10.61 11.98 5.49
CA GLY A 230 11.54 11.02 4.90
C GLY A 230 11.33 10.80 3.40
N PHE A 231 10.21 11.26 2.83
CA PHE A 231 9.94 11.13 1.40
C PHE A 231 10.70 12.18 0.57
N ASN A 232 10.93 11.86 -0.70
CA ASN A 232 11.59 12.78 -1.63
C ASN A 232 10.67 13.99 -1.93
N ALA A 233 11.26 15.18 -2.08
CA ALA A 233 10.56 16.38 -2.53
C ALA A 233 9.75 16.17 -3.83
N SER A 234 10.20 15.27 -4.72
CA SER A 234 9.48 14.91 -5.95
C SER A 234 8.07 14.39 -5.68
N CYS A 235 7.84 13.71 -4.55
CA CYS A 235 6.52 13.18 -4.16
C CYS A 235 5.49 14.28 -3.92
N PHE A 236 5.91 15.54 -3.79
CA PHE A 236 5.05 16.70 -3.53
C PHE A 236 5.16 17.76 -4.65
N ALA A 237 5.88 17.46 -5.74
CA ALA A 237 6.10 18.37 -6.85
C ALA A 237 4.78 18.72 -7.57
N GLY A 238 4.76 19.81 -8.35
CA GLY A 238 3.58 20.19 -9.13
C GLY A 238 2.39 20.66 -8.29
N ASN A 239 2.58 20.99 -7.00
CA ASN A 239 1.56 21.52 -6.09
C ASN A 239 1.98 22.90 -5.52
N ASN A 240 1.08 23.59 -4.80
CA ASN A 240 1.39 24.81 -4.05
C ASN A 240 1.63 24.53 -2.55
N LEU A 241 2.44 23.51 -2.27
CA LEU A 241 2.81 23.09 -0.91
C LEU A 241 4.05 23.85 -0.41
N CYS A 242 4.28 23.83 0.90
CA CYS A 242 5.48 24.35 1.57
C CYS A 242 5.84 23.54 2.82
N GLY A 243 7.06 23.74 3.34
CA GLY A 243 7.60 22.99 4.48
C GLY A 243 8.33 21.71 4.04
N ALA A 244 9.14 21.15 4.95
CA ALA A 244 9.91 19.94 4.68
C ALA A 244 9.02 18.76 4.22
N PRO A 245 9.43 17.99 3.19
CA PRO A 245 10.76 17.96 2.57
C PRO A 245 11.00 18.94 1.42
N LEU A 246 10.07 19.86 1.14
CA LEU A 246 10.26 20.89 0.12
C LEU A 246 11.22 21.99 0.63
N PRO A 247 12.07 22.58 -0.23
CA PRO A 247 12.93 23.70 0.16
C PRO A 247 12.15 25.00 0.39
N LYS A 248 10.87 25.05 0.01
CA LYS A 248 10.02 26.23 0.15
C LYS A 248 9.54 26.36 1.59
N ASN A 249 10.01 27.38 2.30
CA ASN A 249 9.52 27.71 3.64
C ASN A 249 8.09 28.28 3.58
N CYS A 250 7.26 27.90 4.55
CA CYS A 250 5.95 28.51 4.73
C CYS A 250 6.13 29.85 5.43
N THR A 251 6.04 30.97 4.70
CA THR A 251 5.96 32.29 5.33
C THR A 251 4.57 32.46 5.90
N ASP A 252 4.45 32.51 7.23
CA ASP A 252 3.21 32.93 7.88
C ASP A 252 2.89 34.36 7.42
N GLN A 253 1.83 34.51 6.63
CA GLN A 253 1.28 35.83 6.38
C GLN A 253 0.68 36.33 7.71
N ASN A 254 1.33 37.35 8.26
CA ASN A 254 0.95 38.25 9.37
C ASN A 254 1.63 38.02 10.73
N VAL A 255 2.90 38.44 10.84
CA VAL A 255 3.39 39.15 12.05
C VAL A 255 4.37 40.26 11.60
N PRO A 256 4.20 41.53 11.99
CA PRO A 256 5.21 42.57 11.76
C PRO A 256 6.44 42.26 12.60
N ILE A 257 7.60 42.17 11.95
CA ILE A 257 8.91 41.97 12.58
C ILE A 257 9.28 43.23 13.37
N PRO A 258 9.54 43.18 14.69
CA PRO A 258 10.45 44.10 15.34
C PRO A 258 11.89 43.59 15.16
N ALA A 259 12.79 44.52 14.89
CA ALA A 259 14.19 44.28 14.60
C ALA A 259 14.94 43.49 15.68
N GLU A 260 15.89 42.70 15.19
CA GLU A 260 17.15 42.21 15.76
C GLU A 260 17.30 42.07 17.29
N ASN A 261 17.72 40.86 17.70
CA ASN A 261 18.93 40.69 18.53
C ASN A 261 19.55 39.32 18.22
N GLU A 262 20.74 39.35 17.62
CA GLU A 262 21.68 38.23 17.64
C GLU A 262 22.15 38.01 19.08
N ASN A 263 21.98 36.79 19.61
CA ASN A 263 22.91 36.13 20.56
C ASN A 263 22.37 34.76 21.03
N GLY A 264 23.18 33.71 20.81
CA GLY A 264 23.13 32.40 21.50
C GLY A 264 22.00 31.46 21.05
N SER A 265 22.18 30.17 20.85
CA SER A 265 23.21 29.22 21.30
C SER A 265 23.17 27.98 20.40
N GLU A 266 24.33 27.52 19.92
CA GLU A 266 24.50 26.20 19.31
C GLU A 266 24.43 25.14 20.41
N ASP A 267 23.31 24.41 20.51
CA ASP A 267 23.20 23.24 21.41
C ASP A 267 22.20 22.21 20.87
N GLU A 268 22.36 21.76 19.62
CA GLU A 268 21.59 20.63 19.07
C GLU A 268 22.45 19.44 18.60
N ASN A 269 23.78 19.50 18.74
CA ASN A 269 24.67 18.45 18.22
C ASN A 269 25.29 17.52 19.28
N GLU A 270 25.06 17.75 20.57
CA GLU A 270 25.72 16.95 21.60
C GLU A 270 25.14 15.53 21.72
N MET A 271 23.82 15.38 21.55
CA MET A 271 23.13 14.09 21.69
C MET A 271 23.44 13.13 20.53
N GLY A 272 23.56 13.63 19.29
CA GLY A 272 23.91 12.83 18.12
C GLY A 272 25.35 12.31 18.17
N TYR A 273 26.28 13.12 18.66
CA TYR A 273 27.69 12.73 18.79
C TYR A 273 27.87 11.59 19.80
N TRP A 274 27.23 11.67 20.97
CA TRP A 274 27.28 10.62 21.98
C TRP A 274 26.64 9.30 21.52
N LEU A 275 25.58 9.36 20.69
CA LEU A 275 24.97 8.17 20.10
C LEU A 275 25.93 7.46 19.11
N TYR A 276 26.64 8.22 18.28
CA TYR A 276 27.62 7.66 17.35
C TYR A 276 28.82 7.04 18.07
N VAL A 277 29.35 7.74 19.09
CA VAL A 277 30.46 7.25 19.91
C VAL A 277 30.06 5.96 20.64
N SER A 278 28.88 5.92 21.27
CA SER A 278 28.41 4.73 21.99
C SER A 278 28.16 3.54 21.05
N THR A 279 27.63 3.77 19.85
CA THR A 279 27.42 2.72 18.84
C THR A 279 28.74 2.14 18.35
N ALA A 280 29.74 2.99 18.07
CA ALA A 280 31.07 2.56 17.65
C ALA A 280 31.77 1.74 18.74
N PHE A 281 31.74 2.21 19.99
CA PHE A 281 32.29 1.45 21.13
C PHE A 281 31.56 0.12 21.34
N GLY A 282 30.23 0.10 21.25
CA GLY A 282 29.42 -1.12 21.36
C GLY A 282 29.78 -2.16 20.30
N PHE A 283 29.99 -1.73 19.05
CA PHE A 283 30.40 -2.63 17.98
C PHE A 283 31.81 -3.18 18.20
N VAL A 284 32.78 -2.35 18.57
CA VAL A 284 34.16 -2.79 18.83
C VAL A 284 34.19 -3.77 20.01
N VAL A 285 33.57 -3.43 21.13
CA VAL A 285 33.55 -4.32 22.30
C VAL A 285 32.79 -5.60 21.99
N GLY A 286 31.59 -5.53 21.42
CA GLY A 286 30.76 -6.70 21.12
C GLY A 286 31.41 -7.64 20.11
N PHE A 287 31.95 -7.08 19.01
CA PHE A 287 32.58 -7.86 17.96
C PHE A 287 33.87 -8.53 18.45
N TRP A 288 34.74 -7.79 19.14
CA TRP A 288 36.04 -8.34 19.58
C TRP A 288 35.96 -9.20 20.85
N CYS A 289 34.99 -8.99 21.75
CA CYS A 289 34.80 -9.89 22.90
C CYS A 289 34.20 -11.23 22.51
N VAL A 290 33.38 -11.31 21.46
CA VAL A 290 32.72 -12.56 21.05
C VAL A 290 33.51 -13.26 19.95
N ILE A 291 33.84 -12.55 18.87
CA ILE A 291 34.45 -13.16 17.68
C ILE A 291 35.98 -13.25 17.82
N GLY A 292 36.61 -12.30 18.50
CA GLY A 292 38.06 -12.28 18.72
C GLY A 292 38.60 -13.58 19.36
N PRO A 293 38.05 -14.03 20.52
CA PRO A 293 38.47 -15.28 21.15
C PRO A 293 38.26 -16.53 20.27
N LEU A 294 37.21 -16.52 19.43
CA LEU A 294 36.89 -17.62 18.51
C LEU A 294 37.88 -17.71 17.35
N LEU A 295 38.44 -16.58 16.90
CA LEU A 295 39.45 -16.52 15.83
C LEU A 295 40.85 -16.89 16.32
N ILE A 296 41.20 -16.52 17.56
CA ILE A 296 42.56 -16.68 18.10
C ILE A 296 42.74 -18.06 18.75
N ASN A 297 41.73 -18.61 19.43
CA ASN A 297 41.87 -19.82 20.23
C ASN A 297 41.09 -21.01 19.66
N ARG A 298 41.80 -21.94 19.01
CA ARG A 298 41.22 -23.17 18.43
C ARG A 298 40.42 -24.01 19.45
N ARG A 299 40.78 -24.00 20.74
CA ARG A 299 40.04 -24.75 21.78
C ARG A 299 38.67 -24.12 22.09
N TRP A 300 38.59 -22.79 22.08
CA TRP A 300 37.33 -22.07 22.31
C TRP A 300 36.37 -22.23 21.13
N ARG A 301 36.89 -22.15 19.90
CA ARG A 301 36.12 -22.43 18.68
C ARG A 301 35.46 -23.81 18.72
N TYR A 302 36.21 -24.84 19.11
CA TYR A 302 35.68 -26.19 19.21
C TYR A 302 34.57 -26.32 20.27
N LYS A 303 34.78 -25.73 21.46
CA LYS A 303 33.75 -25.72 22.53
C LYS A 303 32.49 -24.97 22.12
N TYR A 304 32.63 -23.87 21.38
CA TYR A 304 31.51 -23.07 20.89
C TYR A 304 30.71 -23.79 19.80
N CYS A 305 31.37 -24.40 18.82
CA CYS A 305 30.69 -25.23 17.80
C CYS A 305 29.94 -26.40 18.45
N HIS A 306 30.57 -27.12 19.38
CA HIS A 306 29.91 -28.21 20.10
C HIS A 306 28.73 -27.73 20.97
N PHE A 307 28.79 -26.51 21.51
CA PHE A 307 27.66 -25.90 22.22
C PHE A 307 26.49 -25.59 21.27
N LEU A 308 26.77 -25.04 20.09
CA LEU A 308 25.76 -24.79 19.06
C LEU A 308 25.13 -26.09 18.56
N ASP A 309 25.92 -27.14 18.32
CA ASP A 309 25.41 -28.46 17.92
C ASP A 309 24.45 -29.04 18.97
N ARG A 310 24.74 -28.85 20.27
CA ARG A 310 23.82 -29.25 21.36
C ARG A 310 22.52 -28.45 21.39
N ILE A 311 22.57 -27.16 21.04
CA ILE A 311 21.36 -26.32 20.96
C ILE A 311 20.52 -26.72 19.75
N ILE A 312 21.15 -26.90 18.59
CA ILE A 312 20.48 -27.33 17.35
C ILE A 312 19.86 -28.71 17.54
N ALA A 313 20.55 -29.64 18.21
CA ALA A 313 20.00 -30.97 18.53
C ALA A 313 18.80 -30.91 19.49
N LYS A 314 18.73 -29.91 20.38
CA LYS A 314 17.55 -29.68 21.25
C LYS A 314 16.39 -29.01 20.52
N LEU A 315 16.68 -28.20 19.50
CA LEU A 315 15.67 -27.50 18.70
C LEU A 315 15.14 -28.35 17.53
N GLY A 316 15.92 -29.33 17.04
CA GLY A 316 15.55 -30.25 15.95
C GLY A 316 14.81 -31.52 16.40
N CYS A 317 14.52 -31.67 17.69
CA CYS A 317 13.56 -32.65 18.22
C CYS A 317 12.34 -31.92 18.78
N LEU A 318 11.54 -31.34 17.88
CA LEU A 318 10.15 -30.93 18.07
C LEU A 318 9.43 -31.10 16.73
#